data_AF-T1I0F2-F1
#
_entry.id   AF-T1I0F2-F1
#
_cell.length_a   1.000
_cell.length_b   1.000
_cell.length_c   1.000
_cell.angle_alpha   90.00
_cell.angle_beta   90.00
_cell.angle_gamma   90.00
#
_symmetry.space_group_name_H-M   'P 1'
#
loop_
_entity.id
_entity.type
_entity.pdbx_description
1 polymer ?
#
loop_
_entity_poly.entity_id
_entity_poly.type
_entity_poly.pdbx_seq_one_letter_code
_entity_poly.pdbx_strand_id
1 'polypeptide(L)' 'EGTIKHINTDQCLQKPDPRDISQPLLRRCDGSRSQQWMMNSKFKCFKLKLMKSKSNN' A
#
# COMPACT_ATOMS: atom_id res chain seq x y z
N GLU A 1 -4.45 -11.00 7.28
CA GLU A 1 -3.18 -10.51 6.71
C GLU A 1 -3.47 -9.76 5.43
N GLY A 2 -3.17 -8.46 5.37
CA GLY A 2 -3.55 -7.57 4.25
C GLY A 2 -2.45 -6.58 3.90
N THR A 3 -1.22 -6.90 4.30
CA THR A 3 -0.04 -6.07 4.18
C THR A 3 0.79 -6.52 2.98
N ILE A 4 1.39 -5.58 2.27
CA ILE A 4 2.28 -5.89 1.15
C ILE A 4 3.71 -5.64 1.61
N LYS A 5 4.51 -6.71 1.70
CA LYS A 5 5.90 -6.67 2.14
C LYS A 5 6.84 -6.69 0.95
N HIS A 6 7.78 -5.76 0.91
CA HIS A 6 8.88 -5.74 -0.03
C HIS A 6 9.99 -6.67 0.46
N ILE A 7 10.21 -7.76 -0.28
CA ILE A 7 11.09 -8.86 0.14
C ILE A 7 12.55 -8.44 0.34
N ASN A 8 13.05 -7.47 -0.44
CA ASN A 8 14.46 -7.10 -0.40
C ASN A 8 14.79 -6.15 0.77
N THR A 9 13.81 -5.42 1.27
CA THR A 9 14.04 -4.42 2.35
C THR A 9 13.32 -4.76 3.65
N ASP A 10 12.54 -5.84 3.66
CA ASP A 10 11.70 -6.24 4.79
C ASP A 10 10.67 -5.17 5.22
N GLN A 11 10.39 -4.20 4.34
CA GLN A 11 9.49 -3.07 4.59
C GLN A 11 8.11 -3.31 4.01
N CYS A 12 7.10 -2.71 4.64
CA CYS A 12 5.72 -2.76 4.18
C CYS A 12 5.35 -1.53 3.37
N LEU A 13 4.54 -1.74 2.34
CA LEU A 13 3.93 -0.68 1.56
C LEU A 13 2.93 0.07 2.43
N GLN A 14 3.12 1.38 2.51
CA GLN A 14 2.29 2.29 3.28
C GLN A 14 1.63 3.32 2.36
N LYS A 15 0.45 3.77 2.77
CA LYS A 15 -0.26 4.89 2.16
C LYS A 15 0.71 6.07 1.93
N PRO A 16 0.68 6.70 0.73
CA PRO A 16 1.43 7.93 0.45
C PRO A 16 1.18 9.03 1.48
N ASP A 17 2.15 9.95 1.60
CA ASP A 17 1.97 11.16 2.39
C ASP A 17 0.85 12.02 1.76
N PRO A 18 -0.04 12.65 2.53
CA PRO A 18 -1.06 13.56 1.99
C PRO A 18 -0.50 14.68 1.11
N ARG A 19 0.77 15.08 1.33
CA ARG A 19 1.47 16.11 0.57
C ARG A 19 1.97 15.62 -0.79
N ASP A 20 2.22 14.32 -0.94
CA ASP A 20 2.62 13.69 -2.19
C ASP A 20 1.92 12.34 -2.36
N ILE A 21 0.70 12.42 -2.89
CA ILE A 21 -0.15 11.26 -3.17
C ILE A 21 0.38 10.38 -4.31
N SER A 22 1.39 10.84 -5.05
CA SER A 22 1.91 10.15 -6.23
C SER A 22 2.97 9.12 -5.87
N GLN A 23 3.61 9.25 -4.70
CA GLN A 23 4.72 8.41 -4.29
C GLN A 23 4.31 7.43 -3.17
N PRO A 24 4.25 6.12 -3.46
CA PRO A 24 4.05 5.12 -2.41
C PRO A 24 5.27 5.07 -1.49
N LEU A 25 5.01 4.86 -0.19
CA LEU A 25 6.07 4.82 0.82
C LEU A 25 6.32 3.39 1.26
N LEU A 26 7.59 3.04 1.46
CA LEU A 26 7.99 1.83 2.19
C LEU A 26 8.38 2.23 3.61
N ARG A 27 7.84 1.54 4.61
CA ARG A 27 8.13 1.77 6.03
C ARG A 27 8.27 0.44 6.76
N ARG A 28 8.75 0.48 8.00
CA ARG A 28 8.76 -0.71 8.86
C ARG A 28 7.34 -1.26 8.98
N CYS A 29 7.21 -2.57 8.89
CA CYS A 29 5.93 -3.24 9.04
C CYS A 29 5.42 -3.05 10.48
N ASP A 30 4.31 -2.34 10.64
CA ASP A 30 3.70 -2.06 11.94
C ASP A 30 2.25 -2.59 12.03
N GLY A 31 1.71 -3.12 10.92
CA GLY A 31 0.34 -3.62 10.84
C GLY A 31 -0.72 -2.52 10.88
N SER A 32 -0.33 -1.25 10.80
CA SER A 32 -1.23 -0.10 10.81
C SER A 32 -2.22 -0.17 9.64
N ARG A 33 -3.37 0.50 9.79
CA ARG A 33 -4.38 0.58 8.72
C ARG A 33 -3.83 1.19 7.43
N SER A 34 -2.83 2.08 7.53
CA SER A 34 -2.14 2.66 6.38
C SER A 34 -1.29 1.66 5.60
N GLN A 35 -0.99 0.49 6.17
CA GLN A 35 -0.29 -0.60 5.51
C GLN A 35 -1.25 -1.72 5.07
N GLN A 36 -2.55 -1.57 5.29
CA GLN A 36 -3.56 -2.56 4.90
C GLN A 36 -4.15 -2.22 3.53
N TRP A 37 -4.04 -3.16 2.62
CA TRP A 37 -4.46 -3.04 1.23
C TRP A 37 -5.54 -4.08 0.91
N MET A 38 -6.53 -3.67 0.14
CA MET A 38 -7.54 -4.57 -0.41
C MET A 38 -7.41 -4.57 -1.93
N MET A 39 -7.13 -5.74 -2.49
CA MET A 39 -7.11 -5.93 -3.93
C MET A 39 -8.55 -6.15 -4.41
N ASN A 40 -9.05 -5.31 -5.31
CA ASN A 40 -10.31 -5.54 -6.00
C ASN A 40 -10.02 -6.35 -7.27
N SER A 41 -10.69 -7.49 -7.49
CA SER A 41 -10.35 -8.53 -8.49
C SER A 41 -10.33 -8.08 -9.97
N LYS A 42 -10.62 -6.81 -10.28
CA LYS A 42 -10.51 -6.22 -11.62
C LYS A 42 -9.07 -5.88 -12.02
N PHE A 43 -8.08 -6.68 -11.62
CA PHE A 43 -6.67 -6.44 -11.90
C PHE A 43 -6.30 -6.82 -13.34
N LYS A 44 -6.06 -5.82 -14.20
CA LYS A 44 -5.18 -5.96 -15.37
C LYS A 44 -3.76 -5.62 -14.94
N CYS A 45 -2.80 -6.47 -15.34
CA CYS A 45 -1.37 -6.41 -14.99
C CYS A 45 -0.66 -5.22 -15.66
N PHE A 46 -1.03 -3.99 -15.30
CA PHE A 46 -0.33 -2.78 -15.73
C PHE A 46 -0.15 -1.86 -14.54
N LYS A 47 1.11 -1.78 -14.09
CA LYS A 47 1.71 -0.70 -13.30
C LYS A 47 0.96 -0.32 -12.01
N LEU A 48 1.62 -0.50 -10.86
CA LEU A 48 1.24 -0.09 -9.49
C LEU A 48 0.73 1.36 -9.37
N LYS A 49 -0.45 1.67 -9.93
CA LYS A 49 -1.02 3.02 -9.92
C LYS A 49 -2.36 3.10 -9.20
N LEU A 50 -2.91 1.97 -8.75
CA LEU A 50 -4.25 1.93 -8.16
C LEU A 50 -4.32 0.96 -6.97
N MET A 51 -3.41 1.10 -6.02
CA MET A 51 -3.66 0.57 -4.68
C MET A 51 -4.46 1.62 -3.90
N LYS A 52 -5.74 1.34 -3.64
CA LYS A 52 -6.55 2.18 -2.76
C LYS A 52 -6.27 1.78 -1.31
N SER A 53 -5.66 2.69 -0.56
CA SER A 53 -5.54 2.55 0.90
C SER A 53 -6.94 2.53 1.50
N LYS A 54 -7.16 1.67 2.51
CA LYS A 54 -8.39 1.69 3.30
C LYS A 54 -8.58 3.11 3.86
N SER A 55 -9.71 3.74 3.55
CA SER A 55 -10.11 5.06 4.06
C SER A 55 -11.31 4.87 4.98
N ASN A 56 -11.34 5.54 6.12
CA ASN A 56 -12.52 5.56 7.00
C ASN A 56 -13.64 6.35 6.31
N ASN A 57 -14.66 5.64 5.82
CA ASN A 57 -16.09 5.88 6.05
C ASN A 57 -16.81 4.57 5.72
#